data_AF-A0A9R1P607-F1
#
_entry.id   AF-A0A9R1P607-F1
#
_cell.length_a   1.000
_cell.length_b   1.000
_cell.length_c   1.000
_cell.angle_alpha   90.00
_cell.angle_beta   90.00
_cell.angle_gamma   90.00
#
_symmetry.space_group_name_H-M   'P 1'
#
loop_
_entity.id
_entity.type
_entity.pdbx_description
1 polymer ?
#
loop_
_entity_poly.entity_id
_entity_poly.type
_entity_poly.pdbx_seq_one_letter_code
_entity_poly.pdbx_strand_id
1 'polypeptide(L)'
;MRPAPTLLALTLDAALLRIATLPDLSRLPDHILVDLFRRTLSAGKLTERVLKLFLATDCEEIILLVQLLNIKQPLLPVLPTTLQPNLTSFFQAWQPFFSRFDIIVVKDPELTADLQIPSGFNVKVYTKSDIDGLLGATSINFSGHSCRYFGYLVSRKKYVISIDDNCLPAKDPAGMTVDAVTQHMINLKTPATPFFFNTLYDPYRKGADFVRGYPFSLREGVECMLSCGLWLHNADYDPMTHVVKRNQRNTNYVDAVMTVPLGAMFPVSGINVAFNREVLGPVMFPGLRIRKEGKHRWDTLEDIWNGLCAKVVCDSLGYGVKTGLPYVMRSDAEAGKALESLKEWEGVKVMDDVLPFFESLKLSRTAVTVDDCIKELAGVVRQKLAPKNAIFAKAADAMEEWTKLWKSHGAQNA
;
A
#
# COMPACT_ATOMS: atom_id res chain seq x y z
N MET A 1 -32.66 26.31 -39.68
CA MET A 1 -33.40 25.64 -38.58
C MET A 1 -32.45 24.70 -37.88
N ARG A 2 -32.37 24.70 -36.54
CA ARG A 2 -31.62 23.65 -35.84
C ARG A 2 -32.38 22.33 -36.02
N PRO A 3 -31.71 21.21 -36.35
CA PRO A 3 -32.38 19.91 -36.44
C PRO A 3 -33.05 19.56 -35.11
N ALA A 4 -34.18 18.86 -35.17
CA ALA A 4 -34.86 18.38 -33.97
C ALA A 4 -33.92 17.46 -33.16
N PRO A 5 -33.92 17.55 -31.82
CA PRO A 5 -33.05 16.72 -30.99
C PRO A 5 -33.42 15.23 -31.15
N THR A 6 -32.42 14.37 -31.19
CA THR A 6 -32.63 12.92 -31.26
C THR A 6 -33.11 12.38 -29.92
N LEU A 7 -33.81 11.25 -29.93
CA LEU A 7 -34.24 10.57 -28.71
C LEU A 7 -33.05 10.21 -27.81
N LEU A 8 -31.92 9.82 -28.41
CA LEU A 8 -30.68 9.54 -27.68
C LEU A 8 -30.15 10.79 -26.97
N ALA A 9 -30.09 11.93 -27.66
CA ALA A 9 -29.66 13.19 -27.07
C ALA A 9 -30.56 13.59 -25.88
N LEU A 10 -31.88 13.50 -26.05
CA LEU A 10 -32.85 13.77 -24.98
C LEU A 10 -32.68 12.83 -23.78
N THR A 11 -32.34 11.56 -24.05
CA THR A 11 -32.12 10.55 -23.01
C THR A 11 -30.86 10.86 -22.20
N LEU A 12 -29.77 11.24 -22.88
CA LEU A 12 -28.51 11.62 -22.22
C LEU A 12 -28.65 12.92 -21.43
N ASP A 13 -29.43 13.88 -21.94
CA ASP A 13 -29.71 15.12 -21.21
C ASP A 13 -30.54 14.84 -19.94
N ALA A 14 -31.51 13.93 -20.01
CA ALA A 14 -32.26 13.48 -18.85
C ALA A 14 -31.39 12.71 -17.83
N ALA A 15 -30.50 11.84 -18.31
CA ALA A 15 -29.52 11.15 -17.47
C ALA A 15 -28.57 12.14 -16.78
N LEU A 16 -28.07 13.14 -17.51
CA LEU A 16 -27.22 14.22 -17.00
C LEU A 16 -27.92 15.06 -15.91
N LEU A 17 -29.23 15.28 -16.00
CA LEU A 17 -29.99 15.95 -14.94
C LEU A 17 -29.97 15.17 -13.62
N ARG A 18 -29.88 13.83 -13.70
CA ARG A 18 -29.96 12.91 -12.56
C ARG A 18 -28.65 12.17 -12.27
N ILE A 19 -27.55 12.55 -12.94
CA ILE A 19 -26.29 11.79 -12.91
C ILE A 19 -25.76 11.52 -11.50
N ALA A 20 -25.96 12.47 -10.58
CA ALA A 20 -25.54 12.33 -9.19
C ALA A 20 -26.41 11.36 -8.36
N THR A 21 -27.62 11.04 -8.80
CA THR A 21 -28.53 10.09 -8.12
C THR A 21 -28.53 8.71 -8.75
N LEU A 22 -27.87 8.52 -9.90
CA LEU A 22 -27.72 7.20 -10.51
C LEU A 22 -26.86 6.29 -9.61
N PRO A 23 -27.24 5.02 -9.42
CA PRO A 23 -26.49 4.09 -8.59
C PRO A 23 -25.34 3.40 -9.34
N ASP A 24 -25.45 3.26 -10.66
CA ASP A 24 -24.53 2.47 -11.50
C ASP A 24 -24.60 2.90 -12.97
N LEU A 25 -23.47 2.81 -13.68
CA LEU A 25 -23.32 3.05 -15.12
C LEU A 25 -22.71 1.84 -15.87
N SER A 26 -22.31 0.77 -15.18
CA SER A 26 -21.54 -0.36 -15.73
C SER A 26 -22.20 -1.10 -16.89
N ARG A 27 -23.53 -1.00 -17.02
CA ARG A 27 -24.30 -1.65 -18.10
C ARG A 27 -24.40 -0.84 -19.39
N LEU A 28 -23.88 0.39 -19.41
CA LEU A 28 -23.93 1.23 -20.60
C LEU A 28 -22.76 0.91 -21.54
N PRO A 29 -22.98 0.94 -22.88
CA PRO A 29 -21.88 0.80 -23.84
C PRO A 29 -20.87 1.97 -23.75
N ASP A 30 -19.60 1.70 -24.01
CA ASP A 30 -18.50 2.68 -23.92
C ASP A 30 -18.76 4.00 -24.66
N HIS A 31 -19.25 3.94 -25.90
CA HIS A 31 -19.55 5.17 -26.67
C HIS A 31 -20.63 6.05 -26.01
N ILE A 32 -21.57 5.43 -25.27
CA ILE A 32 -22.60 6.14 -24.50
C ILE A 32 -22.00 6.73 -23.22
N LEU A 33 -21.15 5.95 -22.54
CA LEU A 33 -20.41 6.39 -21.37
C LEU A 33 -19.55 7.62 -21.68
N VAL A 34 -18.82 7.60 -22.79
CA VAL A 34 -17.96 8.69 -23.24
C VAL A 34 -18.76 9.95 -23.57
N ASP A 35 -19.88 9.86 -24.30
CA ASP A 35 -20.74 11.03 -24.57
C ASP A 35 -21.32 11.61 -23.28
N LEU A 36 -21.84 10.75 -22.40
CA LEU A 36 -22.38 11.17 -21.09
C LEU A 36 -21.29 11.82 -20.22
N PHE A 37 -20.06 11.30 -20.24
CA PHE A 37 -18.92 11.85 -19.52
C PHE A 37 -18.54 13.24 -20.05
N ARG A 38 -18.42 13.40 -21.37
CA ARG A 38 -18.14 14.70 -22.02
C ARG A 38 -19.22 15.73 -21.70
N ARG A 39 -20.50 15.36 -21.77
CA ARG A 39 -21.62 16.23 -21.37
C ARG A 39 -21.58 16.60 -19.89
N THR A 40 -21.20 15.67 -19.02
CA THR A 40 -21.03 15.92 -17.59
C THR A 40 -19.95 16.95 -17.31
N LEU A 41 -18.82 16.86 -18.02
CA LEU A 41 -17.74 17.85 -17.97
C LEU A 41 -18.22 19.22 -18.45
N SER A 42 -18.82 19.29 -19.64
CA SER A 42 -19.31 20.55 -20.21
C SER A 42 -20.38 21.23 -19.34
N ALA A 43 -21.18 20.45 -18.62
CA ALA A 43 -22.20 20.97 -17.71
C ALA A 43 -21.66 21.32 -16.30
N GLY A 44 -20.37 21.13 -16.03
CA GLY A 44 -19.77 21.38 -14.71
C GLY A 44 -20.32 20.48 -13.60
N LYS A 45 -20.85 19.29 -13.95
CA LYS A 45 -21.49 18.36 -13.00
C LYS A 45 -20.59 17.24 -12.50
N LEU A 46 -19.31 17.27 -12.85
CA LEU A 46 -18.35 16.27 -12.41
C LEU A 46 -17.98 16.47 -10.94
N THR A 47 -18.76 15.87 -10.05
CA THR A 47 -18.43 15.75 -8.62
C THR A 47 -17.59 14.49 -8.36
N GLU A 48 -16.98 14.38 -7.18
CA GLU A 48 -16.23 13.17 -6.78
C GLU A 48 -17.06 11.89 -6.92
N ARG A 49 -18.33 11.93 -6.49
CA ARG A 49 -19.27 10.80 -6.62
C ARG A 49 -19.52 10.45 -8.09
N VAL A 50 -19.78 11.45 -8.93
CA VAL A 50 -20.04 11.24 -10.35
C VAL A 50 -18.81 10.72 -11.07
N LEU A 51 -17.62 11.21 -10.71
CA LEU A 51 -16.37 10.67 -11.21
C LEU A 51 -16.18 9.20 -10.82
N LYS A 52 -16.46 8.82 -9.56
CA LYS A 52 -16.45 7.41 -9.13
C LYS A 52 -17.39 6.53 -9.96
N LEU A 53 -18.60 7.01 -10.26
CA LEU A 53 -19.58 6.31 -11.10
C LEU A 53 -19.03 6.01 -12.49
N PHE A 54 -18.36 6.97 -13.14
CA PHE A 54 -17.77 6.76 -14.46
C PHE A 54 -16.55 5.84 -14.41
N LEU A 55 -15.71 5.94 -13.40
CA LEU A 55 -14.50 5.11 -13.30
C LEU A 55 -14.81 3.67 -12.92
N ALA A 56 -15.92 3.41 -12.22
CA ALA A 56 -16.38 2.07 -11.91
C ALA A 56 -16.80 1.26 -13.15
N THR A 57 -16.85 1.90 -14.33
CA THR A 57 -17.17 1.23 -15.60
C THR A 57 -15.95 0.62 -16.29
N ASP A 58 -14.73 0.92 -15.83
CA ASP A 58 -13.46 0.52 -16.44
C ASP A 58 -13.30 0.90 -17.94
N CYS A 59 -14.09 1.87 -18.42
CA CYS A 59 -14.01 2.38 -19.79
C CYS A 59 -12.66 3.09 -20.04
N GLU A 60 -11.82 2.51 -20.91
CA GLU A 60 -10.46 2.99 -21.20
C GLU A 60 -10.43 4.44 -21.68
N GLU A 61 -11.36 4.85 -22.54
CA GLU A 61 -11.40 6.22 -23.07
C GLU A 61 -11.75 7.25 -21.98
N ILE A 62 -12.61 6.90 -21.03
CA ILE A 62 -12.91 7.77 -19.88
C ILE A 62 -11.69 7.88 -18.97
N ILE A 63 -11.02 6.76 -18.68
CA ILE A 63 -9.78 6.75 -17.90
C ILE A 63 -8.74 7.66 -18.56
N LEU A 64 -8.58 7.55 -19.88
CA LEU A 64 -7.65 8.35 -20.67
C LEU A 64 -8.06 9.84 -20.71
N LEU A 65 -9.35 10.17 -20.85
CA LEU A 65 -9.85 11.54 -20.77
C LEU A 65 -9.61 12.15 -19.39
N VAL A 66 -9.84 11.38 -18.32
CA VAL A 66 -9.52 11.81 -16.95
C VAL A 66 -8.04 12.10 -16.79
N GLN A 67 -7.18 11.24 -17.35
CA GLN A 67 -5.73 11.46 -17.35
C GLN A 67 -5.34 12.71 -18.14
N LEU A 68 -5.82 12.85 -19.38
CA LEU A 68 -5.52 14.00 -20.25
C LEU A 68 -5.98 15.33 -19.65
N LEU A 69 -7.15 15.33 -19.01
CA LEU A 69 -7.75 16.52 -18.41
C LEU A 69 -7.25 16.79 -16.98
N ASN A 70 -6.32 15.96 -16.48
CA ASN A 70 -5.78 16.03 -15.13
C ASN A 70 -6.88 16.10 -14.04
N ILE A 71 -7.95 15.33 -14.23
CA ILE A 71 -9.08 15.30 -13.30
C ILE A 71 -8.65 14.52 -12.05
N LYS A 72 -8.71 15.19 -10.89
CA LYS A 72 -8.30 14.60 -9.60
C LYS A 72 -9.17 13.40 -9.24
N GLN A 73 -8.49 12.29 -8.94
CA GLN A 73 -9.12 11.03 -8.56
C GLN A 73 -9.41 10.99 -7.06
N PRO A 74 -10.47 10.31 -6.61
CA PRO A 74 -10.69 10.08 -5.19
C PRO A 74 -9.69 9.07 -4.62
N LEU A 75 -8.51 9.60 -4.33
CA LEU A 75 -7.77 9.52 -3.07
C LEU A 75 -7.11 8.19 -2.71
N LEU A 76 -5.77 8.23 -2.82
CA LEU A 76 -4.83 7.27 -2.27
C LEU A 76 -3.74 8.09 -1.57
N PRO A 77 -3.49 7.90 -0.27
CA PRO A 77 -2.37 8.50 0.40
C PRO A 77 -1.12 7.81 -0.14
N VAL A 78 -0.25 8.59 -0.76
CA VAL A 78 1.14 8.18 -0.92
C VAL A 78 1.90 8.73 0.28
N LEU A 79 2.60 7.85 0.99
CA LEU A 79 3.36 8.17 2.18
C LEU A 79 4.86 8.06 1.93
N PRO A 80 5.51 9.12 1.42
CA PRO A 80 6.94 9.25 1.61
C PRO A 80 7.20 9.48 3.10
N THR A 81 7.84 8.52 3.76
CA THR A 81 8.60 8.83 4.97
C THR A 81 9.88 9.49 4.55
N THR A 82 10.15 10.68 5.07
CA THR A 82 11.24 11.50 4.56
C THR A 82 12.29 11.69 5.63
N LEU A 83 13.45 11.06 5.43
CA LEU A 83 14.64 11.27 6.24
C LEU A 83 15.53 12.39 5.68
N GLN A 84 15.16 12.94 4.52
CA GLN A 84 15.86 14.04 3.87
C GLN A 84 14.95 15.27 3.67
N PRO A 85 15.50 16.49 3.80
CA PRO A 85 14.70 17.70 3.69
C PRO A 85 14.29 18.05 2.27
N ASN A 86 15.04 17.64 1.24
CA ASN A 86 14.73 18.01 -0.14
C ASN A 86 14.04 16.87 -0.89
N LEU A 87 12.76 17.07 -1.22
CA LEU A 87 11.93 16.07 -1.91
C LEU A 87 11.65 16.47 -3.36
N THR A 88 12.28 17.54 -3.86
CA THR A 88 12.02 18.10 -5.19
C THR A 88 12.17 17.07 -6.29
N SER A 89 13.30 16.37 -6.35
CA SER A 89 13.57 15.36 -7.37
C SER A 89 12.59 14.19 -7.31
N PHE A 90 12.22 13.76 -6.10
CA PHE A 90 11.25 12.69 -5.89
C PHE A 90 9.87 13.09 -6.42
N PHE A 91 9.33 14.22 -5.97
CA PHE A 91 8.02 14.69 -6.43
C PHE A 91 7.98 14.98 -7.94
N GLN A 92 9.04 15.58 -8.50
CA GLN A 92 9.13 15.83 -9.94
C GLN A 92 9.12 14.53 -10.75
N ALA A 93 9.88 13.52 -10.34
CA ALA A 93 9.89 12.22 -11.02
C ALA A 93 8.51 11.54 -10.96
N TRP A 94 7.81 11.65 -9.85
CA TRP A 94 6.48 11.08 -9.65
C TRP A 94 5.33 11.99 -10.13
N GLN A 95 5.61 13.19 -10.64
CA GLN A 95 4.59 14.17 -11.06
C GLN A 95 3.47 13.59 -11.93
N PRO A 96 3.75 12.74 -12.96
CA PRO A 96 2.69 12.19 -13.82
C PRO A 96 1.64 11.36 -13.06
N PHE A 97 2.00 10.85 -11.88
CA PHE A 97 1.14 9.97 -11.10
C PHE A 97 0.61 10.69 -9.85
N PHE A 98 1.50 11.29 -9.06
CA PHE A 98 1.21 11.86 -7.75
C PHE A 98 0.35 13.13 -7.78
N SER A 99 0.43 13.92 -8.85
CA SER A 99 -0.38 15.15 -8.99
C SER A 99 -1.90 14.91 -8.93
N ARG A 100 -2.33 13.66 -9.14
CA ARG A 100 -3.73 13.23 -9.12
C ARG A 100 -4.23 12.79 -7.73
N PHE A 101 -3.34 12.70 -6.73
CA PHE A 101 -3.63 12.12 -5.43
C PHE A 101 -3.38 13.09 -4.27
N ASP A 102 -3.99 12.80 -3.12
CA ASP A 102 -3.64 13.43 -1.85
C ASP A 102 -2.41 12.73 -1.28
N ILE A 103 -1.39 13.50 -0.94
CA ILE A 103 -0.10 12.97 -0.49
C ILE A 103 0.06 13.36 0.96
N ILE A 104 0.39 12.39 1.80
CA ILE A 104 0.69 12.63 3.20
C ILE A 104 2.20 12.53 3.34
N VAL A 105 2.83 13.57 3.86
CA VAL A 105 4.27 13.54 4.19
C VAL A 105 4.38 13.62 5.69
N VAL A 106 5.04 12.65 6.32
CA VAL A 106 5.34 12.72 7.75
C VAL A 106 6.80 13.09 7.91
N LYS A 107 7.05 14.31 8.39
CA LYS A 107 8.38 14.82 8.68
C LYS A 107 8.90 14.12 9.93
N ASP A 108 10.10 13.54 9.84
CA ASP A 108 10.78 12.96 11.00
C ASP A 108 10.88 14.02 12.13
N PRO A 109 10.44 13.72 13.37
CA PRO A 109 10.55 14.62 14.51
C PRO A 109 11.96 15.14 14.82
N GLU A 110 13.00 14.43 14.38
CA GLU A 110 14.40 14.81 14.56
C GLU A 110 14.96 15.61 13.38
N LEU A 111 14.25 15.70 12.25
CA LEU A 111 14.67 16.50 11.11
C LEU A 111 14.42 17.99 11.40
N THR A 112 15.50 18.72 11.69
CA THR A 112 15.42 20.15 11.99
C THR A 112 15.17 21.01 10.76
N ALA A 113 15.74 20.63 9.61
CA ALA A 113 15.59 21.36 8.36
C ALA A 113 14.14 21.32 7.85
N ASP A 114 13.71 22.37 7.17
CA ASP A 114 12.39 22.44 6.53
C ASP A 114 12.32 21.57 5.28
N LEU A 115 11.13 21.02 5.03
CA LEU A 115 10.88 20.21 3.84
C LEU A 115 10.76 21.11 2.60
N GLN A 116 11.49 20.76 1.55
CA GLN A 116 11.40 21.37 0.24
C GLN A 116 10.53 20.48 -0.65
N ILE A 117 9.29 20.91 -0.85
CA ILE A 117 8.28 20.22 -1.66
C ILE A 117 7.87 21.16 -2.81
N PRO A 118 7.95 20.72 -4.07
CA PRO A 118 7.58 21.55 -5.20
C PRO A 118 6.08 21.84 -5.22
N SER A 119 5.68 22.93 -5.87
CA SER A 119 4.26 23.25 -6.10
C SER A 119 3.60 22.28 -7.09
N GLY A 120 2.27 22.26 -7.14
CA GLY A 120 1.51 21.42 -8.07
C GLY A 120 1.03 20.08 -7.50
N PHE A 121 1.25 19.84 -6.20
CA PHE A 121 0.82 18.64 -5.49
C PHE A 121 -0.14 18.98 -4.35
N ASN A 122 -1.11 18.10 -4.08
CA ASN A 122 -1.95 18.23 -2.88
C ASN A 122 -1.28 17.51 -1.72
N VAL A 123 -0.42 18.22 -0.99
CA VAL A 123 0.39 17.63 0.08
C VAL A 123 -0.07 18.11 1.44
N LYS A 124 -0.31 17.16 2.34
CA LYS A 124 -0.47 17.42 3.77
C LYS A 124 0.78 16.96 4.50
N VAL A 125 1.51 17.92 5.07
CA VAL A 125 2.69 17.65 5.89
C VAL A 125 2.27 17.53 7.35
N TYR A 126 2.74 16.48 8.02
CA TYR A 126 2.62 16.30 9.46
C TYR A 126 4.01 16.40 10.10
N THR A 127 4.07 17.10 11.23
CA THR A 127 5.28 17.39 11.99
C THR A 127 5.21 16.75 13.38
N LYS A 128 6.30 16.84 14.15
CA LYS A 128 6.32 16.46 15.56
C LYS A 128 5.16 17.08 16.36
N SER A 129 4.88 18.37 16.15
CA SER A 129 3.79 19.05 16.86
C SER A 129 2.42 18.46 16.55
N ASP A 130 2.22 17.97 15.32
CA ASP A 130 0.96 17.34 14.94
C ASP A 130 0.83 15.93 15.55
N ILE A 131 1.95 15.19 15.63
CA ILE A 131 2.01 13.87 16.26
C ILE A 131 1.71 14.01 17.76
N ASP A 132 2.45 14.88 18.44
CA ASP A 132 2.32 15.12 19.88
C ASP A 132 0.93 15.69 20.22
N GLY A 133 0.42 16.61 19.39
CA GLY A 133 -0.90 17.23 19.58
C GLY A 133 -2.07 16.27 19.34
N LEU A 134 -1.93 15.30 18.44
CA LEU A 134 -2.99 14.33 18.15
C LEU A 134 -3.01 13.18 19.16
N LEU A 135 -1.85 12.63 19.50
CA LEU A 135 -1.77 11.37 20.27
C LEU A 135 -1.57 11.58 21.77
N GLY A 136 -1.13 12.77 22.19
CA GLY A 136 -0.77 13.03 23.59
C GLY A 136 0.36 12.11 24.05
N ALA A 137 0.27 11.58 25.28
CA ALA A 137 1.26 10.66 25.81
C ALA A 137 1.06 9.24 25.25
N THR A 138 1.93 8.84 24.33
CA THR A 138 2.04 7.46 23.82
C THR A 138 3.44 6.92 24.01
N SER A 139 3.56 5.59 24.20
CA SER A 139 4.85 4.90 24.23
C SER A 139 5.41 4.62 22.83
N ILE A 140 4.61 4.83 21.79
CA ILE A 140 5.01 4.62 20.40
C ILE A 140 5.87 5.78 19.91
N ASN A 141 7.09 5.47 19.47
CA ASN A 141 8.00 6.45 18.90
C ASN A 141 7.78 6.57 17.38
N PHE A 142 7.35 7.72 16.86
CA PHE A 142 7.24 7.96 15.41
C PHE A 142 8.47 8.69 14.87
N SER A 143 9.62 8.01 14.81
CA SER A 143 10.90 8.54 14.32
C SER A 143 11.50 7.60 13.27
N GLY A 144 12.39 8.10 12.41
CA GLY A 144 13.03 7.30 11.37
C GLY A 144 12.04 6.77 10.34
N HIS A 145 12.27 5.55 9.85
CA HIS A 145 11.35 4.91 8.90
C HIS A 145 9.94 4.69 9.47
N SER A 146 9.78 4.73 10.79
CA SER A 146 8.51 4.49 11.46
C SER A 146 7.53 5.67 11.38
N CYS A 147 7.96 6.83 10.88
CA CYS A 147 7.06 7.97 10.68
C CYS A 147 5.89 7.62 9.73
N ARG A 148 6.06 6.71 8.77
CA ARG A 148 4.97 6.25 7.88
C ARG A 148 3.74 5.79 8.63
N TYR A 149 3.91 5.15 9.78
CA TYR A 149 2.79 4.56 10.51
C TYR A 149 1.86 5.65 11.02
N PHE A 150 2.37 6.80 11.46
CA PHE A 150 1.52 7.95 11.76
C PHE A 150 0.67 8.38 10.56
N GLY A 151 1.27 8.35 9.37
CA GLY A 151 0.59 8.55 8.10
C GLY A 151 -0.52 7.53 7.81
N TYR A 152 -0.29 6.25 8.15
CA TYR A 152 -1.32 5.20 8.06
C TYR A 152 -2.50 5.53 8.99
N LEU A 153 -2.21 5.98 10.21
CA LEU A 153 -3.20 6.32 11.23
C LEU A 153 -4.10 7.49 10.81
N VAL A 154 -3.50 8.59 10.34
CA VAL A 154 -4.24 9.83 9.99
C VAL A 154 -4.88 9.80 8.61
N SER A 155 -4.55 8.81 7.78
CA SER A 155 -5.20 8.60 6.50
C SER A 155 -6.69 8.29 6.68
N ARG A 156 -7.51 8.92 5.85
CA ARG A 156 -8.97 8.71 5.80
C ARG A 156 -9.42 7.88 4.60
N LYS A 157 -8.50 7.20 3.91
CA LYS A 157 -8.77 6.47 2.67
C LYS A 157 -8.78 4.98 2.89
N LYS A 158 -9.64 4.28 2.15
CA LYS A 158 -9.78 2.82 2.22
C LYS A 158 -8.45 2.14 1.95
N TYR A 159 -7.70 2.62 0.97
CA TYR A 159 -6.40 2.09 0.62
C TYR A 159 -5.30 3.08 0.95
N VAL A 160 -4.14 2.54 1.32
CA VAL A 160 -2.89 3.28 1.52
C VAL A 160 -1.83 2.72 0.58
N ILE A 161 -1.01 3.59 0.02
CA ILE A 161 0.17 3.23 -0.77
C ILE A 161 1.39 3.90 -0.14
N SER A 162 2.41 3.12 0.16
CA SER A 162 3.64 3.57 0.79
C SER A 162 4.78 3.43 -0.22
N ILE A 163 5.41 4.57 -0.54
CA ILE A 163 6.59 4.63 -1.42
C ILE A 163 7.65 5.45 -0.71
N ASP A 164 8.82 4.87 -0.46
CA ASP A 164 9.93 5.60 0.18
C ASP A 164 10.47 6.71 -0.74
N ASP A 165 10.94 7.79 -0.12
CA ASP A 165 11.42 8.99 -0.80
C ASP A 165 12.72 8.80 -1.62
N ASN A 166 13.39 7.67 -1.43
CA ASN A 166 14.56 7.23 -2.19
C ASN A 166 14.23 6.33 -3.39
N CYS A 167 12.94 6.18 -3.71
CA CYS A 167 12.43 5.38 -4.83
C CYS A 167 11.82 6.27 -5.93
N LEU A 168 12.27 6.07 -7.16
CA LEU A 168 11.74 6.74 -8.36
C LEU A 168 10.82 5.79 -9.14
N PRO A 169 10.00 6.29 -10.08
CA PRO A 169 9.25 5.40 -10.97
C PRO A 169 10.18 4.47 -11.75
N ALA A 170 9.85 3.18 -11.77
CA ALA A 170 10.56 2.21 -12.59
C ALA A 170 10.25 2.41 -14.09
N LYS A 171 11.07 1.75 -14.93
CA LYS A 171 10.80 1.56 -16.36
C LYS A 171 10.49 0.09 -16.61
N ASP A 172 9.46 -0.17 -17.40
CA ASP A 172 9.17 -1.51 -17.89
C ASP A 172 10.14 -1.89 -19.05
N PRO A 173 10.10 -3.14 -19.55
CA PRO A 173 10.97 -3.56 -20.66
C PRO A 173 10.76 -2.77 -21.98
N ALA A 174 9.62 -2.09 -22.14
CA ALA A 174 9.35 -1.22 -23.28
C ALA A 174 9.84 0.24 -23.06
N GLY A 175 10.44 0.54 -21.91
CA GLY A 175 10.92 1.88 -21.54
C GLY A 175 9.81 2.81 -21.03
N MET A 176 8.60 2.30 -20.85
CA MET A 176 7.47 3.08 -20.34
C MET A 176 7.59 3.24 -18.82
N THR A 177 7.17 4.40 -18.34
CA THR A 177 7.19 4.67 -16.90
C THR A 177 6.10 3.86 -16.21
N VAL A 178 6.47 3.10 -15.19
CA VAL A 178 5.55 2.27 -14.40
C VAL A 178 4.70 3.15 -13.48
N ASP A 179 3.38 3.11 -13.66
CA ASP A 179 2.41 3.69 -12.71
C ASP A 179 2.20 2.71 -11.53
N ALA A 180 3.14 2.73 -10.58
CA ALA A 180 3.11 1.84 -9.44
C ALA A 180 1.83 2.01 -8.59
N VAL A 181 1.30 3.23 -8.52
CA VAL A 181 0.07 3.55 -7.79
C VAL A 181 -1.12 2.80 -8.41
N THR A 182 -1.30 2.91 -9.72
CA THR A 182 -2.39 2.23 -10.43
C THR A 182 -2.25 0.71 -10.36
N GLN A 183 -1.04 0.17 -10.51
CA GLN A 183 -0.79 -1.27 -10.44
C GLN A 183 -1.07 -1.86 -9.04
N HIS A 184 -0.68 -1.18 -7.97
CA HIS A 184 -1.08 -1.55 -6.61
C HIS A 184 -2.60 -1.57 -6.44
N MET A 185 -3.30 -0.59 -7.02
CA MET A 185 -4.76 -0.54 -6.96
C MET A 185 -5.44 -1.66 -7.72
N ILE A 186 -4.90 -2.05 -8.88
CA ILE A 186 -5.39 -3.21 -9.62
C ILE A 186 -5.27 -4.46 -8.75
N ASN A 187 -4.11 -4.66 -8.09
CA ASN A 187 -3.90 -5.80 -7.21
C ASN A 187 -4.88 -5.84 -6.03
N LEU A 188 -5.19 -4.69 -5.42
CA LEU A 188 -6.11 -4.59 -4.28
C LEU A 188 -7.59 -4.68 -4.68
N LYS A 189 -7.94 -4.33 -5.92
CA LYS A 189 -9.32 -4.37 -6.44
C LYS A 189 -9.68 -5.69 -7.11
N THR A 190 -8.69 -6.52 -7.44
CA THR A 190 -8.91 -7.84 -8.03
C THR A 190 -8.79 -8.93 -6.97
N PRO A 191 -9.59 -10.01 -7.05
CA PRO A 191 -9.53 -11.07 -6.04
C PRO A 191 -8.16 -11.76 -6.02
N ALA A 192 -7.81 -12.33 -4.87
CA ALA A 192 -6.66 -13.20 -4.69
C ALA A 192 -7.12 -14.67 -4.62
N THR A 193 -6.24 -15.60 -4.95
CA THR A 193 -6.55 -17.04 -5.02
C THR A 193 -5.65 -17.88 -4.11
N PRO A 194 -5.71 -17.71 -2.76
CA PRO A 194 -4.72 -18.29 -1.86
C PRO A 194 -4.90 -19.80 -1.61
N PHE A 195 -6.10 -20.34 -1.83
CA PHE A 195 -6.45 -21.70 -1.46
C PHE A 195 -5.99 -22.78 -2.44
N PHE A 196 -5.66 -22.39 -3.68
CA PHE A 196 -5.12 -23.29 -4.69
C PHE A 196 -4.18 -22.50 -5.59
N PHE A 197 -2.96 -22.99 -5.76
CA PHE A 197 -1.95 -22.27 -6.52
C PHE A 197 -2.23 -22.36 -8.03
N ASN A 198 -2.47 -21.22 -8.68
CA ASN A 198 -2.61 -21.17 -10.13
C ASN A 198 -1.22 -21.09 -10.78
N THR A 199 -0.85 -22.09 -11.58
CA THR A 199 0.47 -22.16 -12.21
C THR A 199 0.63 -21.20 -13.39
N LEU A 200 -0.46 -20.57 -13.84
CA LEU A 200 -0.45 -19.50 -14.85
C LEU A 200 -0.57 -18.11 -14.19
N TYR A 201 0.06 -17.93 -13.03
CA TYR A 201 0.10 -16.68 -12.28
C TYR A 201 -1.30 -16.15 -11.90
N ASP A 202 -1.41 -14.86 -11.55
CA ASP A 202 -2.69 -14.24 -11.15
C ASP A 202 -3.72 -14.24 -12.30
N PRO A 203 -4.82 -15.00 -12.20
CA PRO A 203 -5.79 -15.17 -13.28
C PRO A 203 -6.61 -13.90 -13.58
N TYR A 204 -6.57 -12.89 -12.71
CA TYR A 204 -7.27 -11.61 -12.92
C TYR A 204 -6.46 -10.60 -13.73
N ARG A 205 -5.26 -10.98 -14.15
CA ARG A 205 -4.40 -10.16 -14.99
C ARG A 205 -4.66 -10.47 -16.47
N LYS A 206 -4.64 -9.44 -17.31
CA LYS A 206 -4.69 -9.60 -18.77
C LYS A 206 -3.60 -10.58 -19.24
N GLY A 207 -4.02 -11.62 -19.98
CA GLY A 207 -3.13 -12.65 -20.52
C GLY A 207 -2.93 -13.87 -19.61
N ALA A 208 -3.53 -13.89 -18.42
CA ALA A 208 -3.59 -15.05 -17.53
C ALA A 208 -5.03 -15.55 -17.37
N ASP A 209 -5.19 -16.81 -16.96
CA ASP A 209 -6.49 -17.44 -16.65
C ASP A 209 -6.27 -18.63 -15.70
N PHE A 210 -7.34 -19.24 -15.22
CA PHE A 210 -7.32 -20.49 -14.50
C PHE A 210 -6.97 -21.68 -15.41
N VAL A 211 -5.96 -22.44 -15.02
CA VAL A 211 -5.55 -23.63 -15.79
C VAL A 211 -6.47 -24.83 -15.57
N ARG A 212 -6.41 -25.81 -16.48
CA ARG A 212 -7.07 -27.11 -16.31
C ARG A 212 -6.65 -27.75 -14.98
N GLY A 213 -7.63 -28.16 -14.19
CA GLY A 213 -7.42 -28.75 -12.86
C GLY A 213 -7.62 -27.76 -11.71
N TYR A 214 -7.68 -26.45 -11.99
CA TYR A 214 -8.06 -25.47 -10.97
C TYR A 214 -9.55 -25.63 -10.59
N PRO A 215 -9.90 -25.88 -9.31
CA PRO A 215 -11.27 -26.12 -8.89
C PRO A 215 -12.19 -24.95 -9.23
N PHE A 216 -13.32 -25.23 -9.91
CA PHE A 216 -14.23 -24.21 -10.39
C PHE A 216 -14.81 -23.36 -9.25
N SER A 217 -15.14 -23.99 -8.12
CA SER A 217 -15.67 -23.33 -6.92
C SER A 217 -14.69 -22.38 -6.22
N LEU A 218 -13.40 -22.41 -6.57
CA LEU A 218 -12.37 -21.52 -6.00
C LEU A 218 -12.03 -20.35 -6.91
N ARG A 219 -12.64 -20.26 -8.11
CA ARG A 219 -12.30 -19.26 -9.13
C ARG A 219 -12.78 -17.86 -8.81
N GLU A 220 -13.72 -17.69 -7.90
CA GLU A 220 -14.16 -16.36 -7.43
C GLU A 220 -13.10 -15.67 -6.57
N GLY A 221 -12.17 -16.44 -6.00
CA GLY A 221 -11.12 -15.93 -5.13
C GLY A 221 -11.67 -15.31 -3.84
N VAL A 222 -10.83 -14.47 -3.21
CA VAL A 222 -11.14 -13.73 -1.99
C VAL A 222 -10.64 -12.30 -2.12
N GLU A 223 -11.11 -11.39 -1.26
CA GLU A 223 -10.63 -10.01 -1.27
C GLU A 223 -9.13 -9.92 -1.00
N CYS A 224 -8.44 -9.06 -1.76
CA CYS A 224 -7.02 -8.79 -1.61
C CYS A 224 -6.81 -7.62 -0.64
N MET A 225 -6.13 -7.86 0.47
CA MET A 225 -5.92 -6.86 1.51
C MET A 225 -4.55 -6.20 1.46
N LEU A 226 -3.56 -6.82 0.82
CA LEU A 226 -2.20 -6.30 0.70
C LEU A 226 -1.62 -6.61 -0.68
N SER A 227 -0.99 -5.59 -1.27
CA SER A 227 -0.18 -5.69 -2.48
C SER A 227 1.26 -5.31 -2.14
N CYS A 228 2.16 -6.28 -2.20
CA CYS A 228 3.59 -6.11 -2.02
C CYS A 228 4.24 -5.84 -3.38
N GLY A 229 4.82 -4.67 -3.56
CA GLY A 229 5.58 -4.33 -4.76
C GLY A 229 7.04 -4.75 -4.64
N LEU A 230 7.77 -4.63 -5.74
CA LEU A 230 9.16 -5.03 -5.90
C LEU A 230 10.05 -3.84 -6.30
N TRP A 231 11.34 -4.09 -6.45
CA TRP A 231 12.35 -3.06 -6.74
C TRP A 231 13.21 -3.46 -7.93
N LEU A 232 13.48 -2.48 -8.79
CA LEU A 232 14.62 -2.49 -9.68
C LEU A 232 15.79 -1.74 -9.03
N HIS A 233 16.97 -1.98 -9.59
CA HIS A 233 18.24 -1.45 -9.13
C HIS A 233 18.66 -1.98 -7.76
N ASN A 234 18.44 -1.27 -6.67
CA ASN A 234 18.83 -1.73 -5.34
C ASN A 234 17.68 -2.51 -4.69
N ALA A 235 17.76 -3.83 -4.64
CA ALA A 235 16.75 -4.64 -3.97
C ALA A 235 16.83 -4.47 -2.45
N ASP A 236 15.73 -4.74 -1.74
CA ASP A 236 15.67 -4.67 -0.29
C ASP A 236 16.31 -5.90 0.36
N TYR A 237 17.64 -5.91 0.34
CA TYR A 237 18.46 -6.97 0.90
C TYR A 237 18.68 -6.80 2.41
N ASP A 238 18.78 -7.93 3.10
CA ASP A 238 19.39 -7.97 4.43
C ASP A 238 20.84 -7.43 4.37
N PRO A 239 21.42 -6.99 5.50
CA PRO A 239 22.72 -6.34 5.51
C PRO A 239 23.84 -7.19 4.88
N MET A 240 23.82 -8.51 5.08
CA MET A 240 24.85 -9.41 4.57
C MET A 240 24.76 -9.56 3.07
N THR A 241 23.55 -9.82 2.57
CA THR A 241 23.33 -9.90 1.13
C THR A 241 23.68 -8.57 0.47
N HIS A 242 23.39 -7.44 1.11
CA HIS A 242 23.77 -6.11 0.61
C HIS A 242 25.28 -5.97 0.47
N VAL A 243 26.06 -6.34 1.49
CA VAL A 243 27.53 -6.29 1.44
C VAL A 243 28.11 -7.22 0.37
N VAL A 244 27.61 -8.46 0.28
CA VAL A 244 28.08 -9.44 -0.71
C VAL A 244 27.71 -9.02 -2.14
N LYS A 245 26.51 -8.44 -2.33
CA LYS A 245 25.98 -8.03 -3.62
C LYS A 245 26.07 -6.51 -3.86
N ARG A 246 26.97 -5.80 -3.17
CA ARG A 246 27.05 -4.32 -3.19
C ARG A 246 27.09 -3.67 -4.57
N ASN A 247 27.66 -4.37 -5.55
CA ASN A 247 27.82 -3.90 -6.94
C ASN A 247 26.81 -4.54 -7.91
N GLN A 248 25.93 -5.42 -7.44
CA GLN A 248 24.88 -6.03 -8.25
C GLN A 248 23.62 -5.15 -8.19
N ARG A 249 22.91 -5.08 -9.30
CA ARG A 249 21.63 -4.36 -9.41
C ARG A 249 20.58 -5.29 -9.97
N ASN A 250 19.39 -5.28 -9.39
CA ASN A 250 18.25 -6.01 -9.93
C ASN A 250 17.76 -5.33 -11.20
N THR A 251 18.05 -5.90 -12.35
CA THR A 251 17.57 -5.43 -13.65
C THR A 251 16.42 -6.28 -14.19
N ASN A 252 16.04 -7.34 -13.47
CA ASN A 252 15.06 -8.29 -13.93
C ASN A 252 13.64 -7.80 -13.61
N TYR A 253 12.97 -7.27 -14.63
CA TYR A 253 11.55 -6.94 -14.58
C TYR A 253 10.73 -8.16 -14.99
N VAL A 254 9.98 -8.74 -14.06
CA VAL A 254 9.08 -9.86 -14.34
C VAL A 254 7.67 -9.34 -14.40
N ASP A 255 7.03 -9.47 -15.56
CA ASP A 255 5.68 -8.96 -15.80
C ASP A 255 4.60 -9.90 -15.23
N ALA A 256 4.62 -10.13 -13.92
CA ALA A 256 3.74 -11.06 -13.24
C ALA A 256 3.19 -10.48 -11.93
N VAL A 257 1.99 -10.93 -11.59
CA VAL A 257 1.40 -10.79 -10.25
C VAL A 257 1.09 -12.20 -9.76
N MET A 258 1.27 -12.44 -8.48
CA MET A 258 1.01 -13.74 -7.85
C MET A 258 0.28 -13.54 -6.53
N THR A 259 -0.71 -14.39 -6.27
CA THR A 259 -1.24 -14.52 -4.91
C THR A 259 -0.25 -15.33 -4.07
N VAL A 260 0.03 -14.86 -2.85
CA VAL A 260 0.81 -15.65 -1.88
C VAL A 260 -0.09 -16.76 -1.32
N PRO A 261 0.27 -18.05 -1.44
CA PRO A 261 -0.58 -19.16 -1.00
C PRO A 261 -0.92 -19.13 0.50
N LEU A 262 -2.06 -19.71 0.86
CA LEU A 262 -2.44 -19.95 2.25
C LEU A 262 -1.32 -20.69 3.00
N GLY A 263 -0.92 -20.19 4.17
CA GLY A 263 0.14 -20.76 5.01
C GLY A 263 1.57 -20.49 4.55
N ALA A 264 1.79 -19.94 3.36
CA ALA A 264 3.13 -19.54 2.92
C ALA A 264 3.49 -18.16 3.52
N MET A 265 4.61 -18.09 4.25
CA MET A 265 5.19 -16.82 4.68
C MET A 265 5.93 -16.14 3.54
N PHE A 266 6.02 -14.82 3.57
CA PHE A 266 6.75 -14.03 2.57
C PHE A 266 7.27 -12.73 3.21
N PRO A 267 8.41 -12.20 2.73
CA PRO A 267 8.90 -10.92 3.20
C PRO A 267 8.06 -9.78 2.62
N VAL A 268 7.71 -8.82 3.47
CA VAL A 268 7.09 -7.55 3.07
C VAL A 268 8.03 -6.43 3.45
N SER A 269 8.08 -5.43 2.59
CA SER A 269 8.88 -4.23 2.79
C SER A 269 7.98 -3.01 2.70
N GLY A 270 8.17 -2.07 3.62
CA GLY A 270 7.41 -0.83 3.68
C GLY A 270 7.70 0.12 2.51
N ILE A 271 8.76 -0.14 1.73
CA ILE A 271 9.28 0.73 0.66
C ILE A 271 8.31 0.88 -0.49
N ASN A 272 7.62 -0.20 -0.87
CA ASN A 272 6.73 -0.25 -2.03
C ASN A 272 5.58 -1.21 -1.72
N VAL A 273 4.60 -0.74 -0.95
CA VAL A 273 3.51 -1.56 -0.46
C VAL A 273 2.20 -0.80 -0.49
N ALA A 274 1.12 -1.51 -0.78
CA ALA A 274 -0.22 -0.99 -0.66
C ALA A 274 -1.12 -1.94 0.12
N PHE A 275 -2.08 -1.42 0.86
CA PHE A 275 -2.99 -2.25 1.64
C PHE A 275 -4.35 -1.59 1.85
N ASN A 276 -5.36 -2.41 2.13
CA ASN A 276 -6.64 -1.95 2.65
C ASN A 276 -6.44 -1.49 4.10
N ARG A 277 -6.42 -0.17 4.30
CA ARG A 277 -6.18 0.50 5.57
C ARG A 277 -7.26 0.18 6.61
N GLU A 278 -8.51 0.03 6.19
CA GLU A 278 -9.62 -0.27 7.12
C GLU A 278 -9.46 -1.65 7.75
N VAL A 279 -8.92 -2.61 6.99
CA VAL A 279 -8.70 -3.99 7.44
C VAL A 279 -7.33 -4.15 8.07
N LEU A 280 -6.25 -3.81 7.38
CA LEU A 280 -4.88 -4.08 7.84
C LEU A 280 -4.23 -2.93 8.60
N GLY A 281 -4.86 -1.77 8.73
CA GLY A 281 -4.34 -0.66 9.52
C GLY A 281 -3.92 -1.01 10.95
N PRO A 282 -4.75 -1.74 11.72
CA PRO A 282 -4.35 -2.25 13.04
C PRO A 282 -3.14 -3.20 13.00
N VAL A 283 -2.88 -3.86 11.87
CA VAL A 283 -1.75 -4.80 11.69
C VAL A 283 -0.46 -4.09 11.27
N MET A 284 -0.57 -2.91 10.65
CA MET A 284 0.56 -2.12 10.18
C MET A 284 0.97 -1.11 11.27
N PHE A 285 1.85 -1.53 12.18
CA PHE A 285 2.19 -0.75 13.37
C PHE A 285 3.71 -0.49 13.53
N PRO A 286 4.08 0.60 14.23
CA PRO A 286 5.46 0.91 14.56
C PRO A 286 5.96 0.04 15.74
N GLY A 287 6.57 -1.11 15.47
CA GLY A 287 7.15 -1.97 16.51
C GLY A 287 8.21 -2.96 15.99
N LEU A 288 8.85 -3.71 16.90
CA LEU A 288 10.02 -4.56 16.61
C LEU A 288 11.23 -3.78 16.05
N ARG A 289 11.70 -2.79 16.82
CA ARG A 289 12.93 -2.05 16.52
C ARG A 289 14.11 -2.58 17.31
N ILE A 290 15.23 -2.78 16.61
CA ILE A 290 16.50 -3.11 17.24
C ILE A 290 17.22 -1.84 17.73
N ARG A 291 18.45 -1.94 18.23
CA ARG A 291 19.20 -0.79 18.78
C ARG A 291 19.33 0.36 17.74
N LYS A 292 19.38 1.61 18.24
CA LYS A 292 19.40 2.90 17.49
C LYS A 292 18.05 3.40 16.92
N GLU A 293 16.94 2.89 17.43
CA GLU A 293 15.58 3.45 17.24
C GLU A 293 15.07 3.53 15.78
N GLY A 294 15.68 2.79 14.85
CA GLY A 294 15.15 2.66 13.49
C GLY A 294 15.52 3.76 12.50
N LYS A 295 16.64 4.45 12.73
CA LYS A 295 17.18 5.49 11.83
C LYS A 295 17.90 4.96 10.60
N HIS A 296 18.30 3.68 10.64
CA HIS A 296 18.80 2.96 9.48
C HIS A 296 17.81 1.88 9.12
N ARG A 297 17.67 1.62 7.82
CA ARG A 297 16.77 0.60 7.27
C ARG A 297 16.91 -0.76 7.97
N TRP A 298 18.14 -1.17 8.26
CA TRP A 298 18.46 -2.44 8.90
C TRP A 298 18.32 -2.44 10.42
N ASP A 299 18.09 -1.27 11.01
CA ASP A 299 17.79 -1.12 12.44
C ASP A 299 16.27 -1.23 12.73
N THR A 300 15.47 -1.46 11.68
CA THR A 300 14.03 -1.71 11.74
C THR A 300 13.68 -3.05 11.12
N LEU A 301 12.94 -3.89 11.84
CA LEU A 301 12.32 -5.11 11.31
C LEU A 301 10.78 -4.97 11.21
N GLU A 302 10.27 -3.75 11.40
CA GLU A 302 8.84 -3.51 11.61
C GLU A 302 8.01 -3.95 10.39
N ASP A 303 8.48 -3.69 9.18
CA ASP A 303 7.75 -4.05 7.96
C ASP A 303 7.77 -5.54 7.63
N ILE A 304 8.91 -6.20 7.85
CA ILE A 304 9.01 -7.67 7.76
C ILE A 304 8.05 -8.29 8.78
N TRP A 305 8.12 -7.86 10.03
CA TRP A 305 7.25 -8.32 11.11
C TRP A 305 5.77 -8.06 10.80
N ASN A 306 5.41 -6.86 10.37
CA ASN A 306 4.04 -6.51 10.00
C ASN A 306 3.54 -7.29 8.79
N GLY A 307 4.42 -7.61 7.83
CA GLY A 307 4.12 -8.51 6.72
C GLY A 307 3.74 -9.91 7.18
N LEU A 308 4.52 -10.47 8.10
CA LEU A 308 4.23 -11.78 8.69
C LEU A 308 2.93 -11.76 9.52
N CYS A 309 2.71 -10.70 10.30
CA CYS A 309 1.44 -10.49 11.01
C CYS A 309 0.26 -10.41 10.03
N ALA A 310 0.37 -9.58 8.99
CA ALA A 310 -0.66 -9.39 7.98
C ALA A 310 -0.97 -10.70 7.27
N LYS A 311 0.04 -11.52 6.97
CA LYS A 311 -0.16 -12.82 6.34
C LYS A 311 -0.95 -13.77 7.24
N VAL A 312 -0.58 -13.90 8.51
CA VAL A 312 -1.30 -14.77 9.46
C VAL A 312 -2.73 -14.29 9.68
N VAL A 313 -2.95 -12.98 9.83
CA VAL A 313 -4.31 -12.42 9.98
C VAL A 313 -5.13 -12.65 8.71
N CYS A 314 -4.59 -12.40 7.52
CA CYS A 314 -5.30 -12.64 6.27
C CYS A 314 -5.67 -14.12 6.11
N ASP A 315 -4.74 -15.02 6.38
CA ASP A 315 -4.98 -16.46 6.30
C ASP A 315 -6.06 -16.93 7.28
N SER A 316 -6.07 -16.40 8.50
CA SER A 316 -7.06 -16.73 9.53
C SER A 316 -8.46 -16.24 9.17
N LEU A 317 -8.57 -15.07 8.52
CA LEU A 317 -9.83 -14.43 8.17
C LEU A 317 -10.31 -14.73 6.74
N GLY A 318 -9.55 -15.53 5.97
CA GLY A 318 -9.91 -15.88 4.60
C GLY A 318 -9.67 -14.78 3.57
N TYR A 319 -8.77 -13.83 3.85
CA TYR A 319 -8.32 -12.82 2.90
C TYR A 319 -7.08 -13.27 2.13
N GLY A 320 -6.78 -12.59 1.02
CA GLY A 320 -5.58 -12.84 0.24
C GLY A 320 -4.62 -11.65 0.19
N VAL A 321 -3.38 -11.95 -0.20
CA VAL A 321 -2.34 -10.95 -0.44
C VAL A 321 -1.62 -11.26 -1.76
N LYS A 322 -1.18 -10.23 -2.47
CA LYS A 322 -0.50 -10.35 -3.76
C LYS A 322 0.90 -9.77 -3.72
N THR A 323 1.78 -10.33 -4.55
CA THR A 323 3.15 -9.84 -4.79
C THR A 323 3.46 -9.85 -6.30
N GLY A 324 4.55 -9.20 -6.71
CA GLY A 324 4.95 -9.05 -8.11
C GLY A 324 4.95 -7.57 -8.50
N LEU A 325 4.23 -7.22 -9.58
CA LEU A 325 3.99 -5.81 -9.88
C LEU A 325 3.29 -5.10 -8.70
N PRO A 326 3.59 -3.81 -8.45
CA PRO A 326 4.47 -2.93 -9.22
C PRO A 326 5.94 -2.97 -8.83
N TYR A 327 6.79 -2.51 -9.76
CA TYR A 327 8.19 -2.19 -9.48
C TYR A 327 8.40 -0.68 -9.25
N VAL A 328 9.30 -0.34 -8.34
CA VAL A 328 9.91 1.01 -8.21
C VAL A 328 11.42 0.93 -8.43
N MET A 329 12.05 2.06 -8.78
CA MET A 329 13.50 2.18 -8.95
C MET A 329 14.13 2.71 -7.66
N ARG A 330 14.75 1.85 -6.86
CA ARG A 330 15.37 2.26 -5.59
C ARG A 330 16.81 2.73 -5.80
N SER A 331 17.16 3.89 -5.24
CA SER A 331 18.51 4.45 -5.33
C SER A 331 19.55 3.77 -4.42
N ASP A 332 20.82 4.15 -4.60
CA ASP A 332 21.96 3.68 -3.80
C ASP A 332 22.19 4.49 -2.51
N ALA A 333 21.32 5.45 -2.19
CA ALA A 333 21.54 6.42 -1.10
C ALA A 333 21.80 5.77 0.28
N GLU A 334 21.30 4.55 0.50
CA GLU A 334 21.45 3.82 1.76
C GLU A 334 22.47 2.68 1.69
N ALA A 335 22.98 2.34 0.50
CA ALA A 335 23.84 1.19 0.25
C ALA A 335 25.12 1.18 1.11
N GLY A 336 25.71 2.36 1.34
CA GLY A 336 26.94 2.50 2.12
C GLY A 336 26.78 2.23 3.63
N LYS A 337 25.55 2.25 4.15
CA LYS A 337 25.27 2.11 5.60
C LYS A 337 25.13 0.64 6.04
N ALA A 338 24.99 -0.30 5.10
CA ALA A 338 24.79 -1.73 5.41
C ALA A 338 25.94 -2.32 6.26
N LEU A 339 27.18 -1.91 5.98
CA LEU A 339 28.36 -2.39 6.71
C LEU A 339 28.33 -1.97 8.19
N GLU A 340 27.73 -0.83 8.51
CA GLU A 340 27.62 -0.36 9.89
C GLU A 340 26.62 -1.19 10.70
N SER A 341 25.51 -1.60 10.08
CA SER A 341 24.50 -2.47 10.69
C SER A 341 24.97 -3.91 10.91
N LEU A 342 25.99 -4.36 10.18
CA LEU A 342 26.59 -5.70 10.35
C LEU A 342 27.42 -5.90 11.61
N LYS A 343 27.76 -4.83 12.34
CA LYS A 343 28.66 -4.96 13.50
C LYS A 343 28.10 -5.84 14.62
N GLU A 344 26.77 -5.94 14.75
CA GLU A 344 26.11 -6.62 15.89
C GLU A 344 25.23 -7.82 15.49
N TRP A 345 24.84 -7.95 14.21
CA TRP A 345 23.98 -9.02 13.68
C TRP A 345 22.63 -9.18 14.40
N GLU A 346 22.18 -8.17 15.15
CA GLU A 346 21.01 -8.27 16.03
C GLU A 346 19.73 -8.56 15.23
N GLY A 347 19.52 -7.89 14.10
CA GLY A 347 18.34 -8.11 13.26
C GLY A 347 18.25 -9.54 12.72
N VAL A 348 19.37 -10.11 12.26
CA VAL A 348 19.42 -11.50 11.75
C VAL A 348 19.12 -12.49 12.87
N LYS A 349 19.73 -12.31 14.06
CA LYS A 349 19.49 -13.17 15.22
C LYS A 349 18.03 -13.11 15.69
N VAL A 350 17.39 -11.95 15.62
CA VAL A 350 15.96 -11.81 15.91
C VAL A 350 15.13 -12.65 14.93
N MET A 351 15.51 -12.70 13.65
CA MET A 351 14.77 -13.47 12.64
C MET A 351 14.81 -15.00 12.87
N ASP A 352 15.85 -15.54 13.50
CA ASP A 352 15.93 -16.96 13.87
C ASP A 352 14.80 -17.39 14.82
N ASP A 353 14.30 -16.46 15.64
CA ASP A 353 13.14 -16.69 16.50
C ASP A 353 11.82 -16.34 15.82
N VAL A 354 11.80 -15.32 14.96
CA VAL A 354 10.60 -14.80 14.29
C VAL A 354 10.06 -15.78 13.24
N LEU A 355 10.91 -16.28 12.34
CA LEU A 355 10.41 -17.09 11.20
C LEU A 355 9.76 -18.40 11.67
N PRO A 356 10.39 -19.24 12.52
CA PRO A 356 9.76 -20.49 12.96
C PRO A 356 8.50 -20.24 13.80
N PHE A 357 8.45 -19.11 14.52
CA PHE A 357 7.26 -18.71 15.25
C PHE A 357 6.08 -18.45 14.31
N PHE A 358 6.24 -17.63 13.27
CA PHE A 358 5.15 -17.33 12.33
C PHE A 358 4.77 -18.51 11.44
N GLU A 359 5.72 -19.35 11.04
CA GLU A 359 5.44 -20.58 10.26
C GLU A 359 4.58 -21.58 11.04
N SER A 360 4.75 -21.65 12.36
CA SER A 360 4.00 -22.57 13.22
C SER A 360 2.73 -21.96 13.83
N LEU A 361 2.57 -20.64 13.74
CA LEU A 361 1.47 -19.93 14.38
C LEU A 361 0.14 -20.23 13.68
N LYS A 362 -0.88 -20.56 14.48
CA LYS A 362 -2.28 -20.67 14.05
C LYS A 362 -3.13 -19.92 15.04
N LEU A 363 -3.86 -18.92 14.57
CA LEU A 363 -4.82 -18.20 15.39
C LEU A 363 -6.07 -19.04 15.64
N SER A 364 -6.75 -18.78 16.75
CA SER A 364 -7.99 -19.46 17.13
C SER A 364 -9.10 -19.16 16.13
N ARG A 365 -9.96 -20.15 15.89
CA ARG A 365 -11.20 -19.96 15.12
C ARG A 365 -12.19 -18.98 15.77
N THR A 366 -11.99 -18.66 17.05
CA THR A 366 -12.77 -17.64 17.75
C THR A 366 -12.32 -16.22 17.44
N ALA A 367 -11.11 -16.04 16.88
CA ALA A 367 -10.64 -14.74 16.40
C ALA A 367 -11.20 -14.47 15.01
N VAL A 368 -12.37 -13.84 14.96
CA VAL A 368 -13.14 -13.63 13.72
C VAL A 368 -13.04 -12.21 13.17
N THR A 369 -12.36 -11.31 13.91
CA THR A 369 -12.04 -9.95 13.45
C THR A 369 -10.53 -9.72 13.48
N VAL A 370 -10.07 -8.67 12.79
CA VAL A 370 -8.66 -8.25 12.83
C VAL A 370 -8.23 -7.88 14.26
N ASP A 371 -9.11 -7.22 15.01
CA ASP A 371 -8.84 -6.86 16.41
C ASP A 371 -8.65 -8.09 17.29
N ASP A 372 -9.49 -9.12 17.12
CA ASP A 372 -9.34 -10.38 17.86
C ASP A 372 -8.02 -11.06 17.50
N CYS A 373 -7.68 -11.09 16.20
CA CYS A 373 -6.44 -11.67 15.71
C CYS A 373 -5.21 -10.98 16.29
N ILE A 374 -5.19 -9.64 16.33
CA ILE A 374 -4.06 -8.88 16.89
C ILE A 374 -3.97 -9.06 18.40
N LYS A 375 -5.10 -9.07 19.11
CA LYS A 375 -5.12 -9.29 20.56
C LYS A 375 -4.58 -10.67 20.91
N GLU A 376 -5.00 -11.70 20.18
CA GLU A 376 -4.48 -13.05 20.34
C GLU A 376 -2.99 -13.12 20.00
N LEU A 377 -2.58 -12.53 18.87
CA LEU A 377 -1.20 -12.50 18.42
C LEU A 377 -0.29 -11.80 19.45
N ALA A 378 -0.69 -10.65 19.99
CA ALA A 378 0.07 -9.94 21.03
C ALA A 378 0.24 -10.80 22.28
N GLY A 379 -0.82 -11.50 22.71
CA GLY A 379 -0.76 -12.44 23.84
C GLY A 379 0.21 -13.61 23.58
N VAL A 380 0.15 -14.21 22.40
CA VAL A 380 1.02 -15.34 22.02
C VAL A 380 2.47 -14.91 21.84
N VAL A 381 2.73 -13.74 21.26
CA VAL A 381 4.08 -13.13 21.17
C VAL A 381 4.65 -12.90 22.57
N ARG A 382 3.85 -12.31 23.47
CA ARG A 382 4.25 -12.09 24.87
C ARG A 382 4.57 -13.39 25.59
N GLN A 383 3.80 -14.45 25.35
CA GLN A 383 4.03 -15.74 26.00
C GLN A 383 5.27 -16.47 25.45
N LYS A 384 5.43 -16.50 24.12
CA LYS A 384 6.40 -17.40 23.46
C LYS A 384 7.72 -16.73 23.07
N LEU A 385 7.69 -15.44 22.71
CA LEU A 385 8.86 -14.72 22.21
C LEU A 385 9.47 -13.80 23.27
N ALA A 386 8.67 -13.15 24.11
CA ALA A 386 9.22 -12.26 25.15
C ALA A 386 10.26 -12.91 26.08
N PRO A 387 10.15 -14.20 26.48
CA PRO A 387 11.18 -14.86 27.28
C PRO A 387 12.53 -15.00 26.56
N LYS A 388 12.55 -14.96 25.23
CA LYS A 388 13.77 -15.08 24.42
C LYS A 388 14.50 -13.77 24.27
N ASN A 389 13.75 -12.67 24.12
CA ASN A 389 14.31 -11.33 23.99
C ASN A 389 13.28 -10.25 24.36
N ALA A 390 13.69 -9.27 25.16
CA ALA A 390 12.84 -8.17 25.61
C ALA A 390 12.27 -7.30 24.47
N ILE A 391 12.88 -7.31 23.28
CA ILE A 391 12.34 -6.64 22.10
C ILE A 391 10.92 -7.14 21.75
N PHE A 392 10.64 -8.42 21.97
CA PHE A 392 9.34 -9.01 21.66
C PHE A 392 8.27 -8.63 22.68
N ALA A 393 8.65 -8.41 23.95
CA ALA A 393 7.75 -7.82 24.94
C ALA A 393 7.32 -6.41 24.51
N LYS A 394 8.28 -5.59 24.07
CA LYS A 394 8.01 -4.25 23.54
C LYS A 394 7.17 -4.29 22.27
N ALA A 395 7.39 -5.27 21.39
CA ALA A 395 6.57 -5.45 20.19
C ALA A 395 5.11 -5.78 20.56
N ALA A 396 4.89 -6.68 21.53
CA ALA A 396 3.55 -6.98 22.03
C ALA A 396 2.87 -5.75 22.68
N ASP A 397 3.60 -4.97 23.47
CA ASP A 397 3.10 -3.71 24.05
C ASP A 397 2.71 -2.71 22.94
N ALA A 398 3.54 -2.59 21.90
CA ALA A 398 3.28 -1.72 20.76
C ALA A 398 2.04 -2.17 19.96
N MET A 399 1.81 -3.47 19.79
CA MET A 399 0.59 -3.99 19.14
C MET A 399 -0.69 -3.59 19.90
N GLU A 400 -0.67 -3.75 21.22
CA GLU A 400 -1.81 -3.40 22.08
C GLU A 400 -2.06 -1.89 22.09
N GLU A 401 -1.01 -1.09 22.22
CA GLU A 401 -1.11 0.37 22.21
C GLU A 401 -1.55 0.90 20.85
N TRP A 402 -0.97 0.37 19.77
CA TRP A 402 -1.35 0.74 18.41
C TRP A 402 -2.82 0.47 18.13
N THR A 403 -3.35 -0.68 18.57
CA THR A 403 -4.77 -0.99 18.42
C THR A 403 -5.65 0.03 19.13
N LYS A 404 -5.25 0.53 20.30
CA LYS A 404 -5.99 1.60 21.02
C LYS A 404 -5.91 2.93 20.27
N LEU A 405 -4.73 3.30 19.77
CA LEU A 405 -4.57 4.52 18.97
C LEU A 405 -5.37 4.44 17.67
N TRP A 406 -5.35 3.30 17.00
CA TRP A 406 -6.10 3.07 15.77
C TRP A 406 -7.60 3.19 15.99
N LYS A 407 -8.11 2.69 17.12
CA LYS A 407 -9.54 2.85 17.48
C LYS A 407 -9.93 4.29 17.79
N SER A 408 -9.06 5.03 18.48
CA SER A 408 -9.37 6.39 18.94
C SER A 408 -9.14 7.46 17.87
N HIS A 409 -8.11 7.30 17.04
CA HIS A 409 -7.66 8.33 16.08
C HIS A 409 -7.67 7.85 14.63
N GLY A 410 -7.60 6.54 14.40
CA GLY A 410 -7.75 5.97 13.07
C GLY A 410 -9.13 6.33 12.54
N ALA A 411 -9.19 6.92 11.35
CA ALA A 411 -10.45 7.36 10.77
C ALA A 411 -11.41 6.17 10.64
N GLN A 412 -12.44 6.14 11.49
CA GLN A 412 -13.58 5.24 11.39
C GLN A 412 -14.61 5.92 10.49
N ASN A 413 -14.85 5.36 9.30
CA ASN A 413 -15.91 5.66 8.33
C ASN A 413 -16.42 7.12 8.29
N ALA A 414 -15.95 7.87 7.28
CA ALA A 414 -16.68 9.01 6.72
C ALA A 414 -17.18 8.65 5.32
#